data_AF-A0A9D7M210-F1
#
_entry.id   AF-A0A9D7M210-F1
#
_cell.length_a   1.000
_cell.length_b   1.000
_cell.length_c   1.000
_cell.angle_alpha   90.00
_cell.angle_beta   90.00
_cell.angle_gamma   90.00
#
_symmetry.space_group_name_H-M   'P 1'
#
loop_
_entity.id
_entity.type
_entity.pdbx_description
1 polymer ?
#
loop_
_entity_poly.entity_id
_entity_poly.type
_entity_poly.pdbx_seq_one_letter_code
_entity_poly.pdbx_strand_id
1 'polypeptide(L)'
;MLSRRHLRIRVMQALYTWYQSEDKNIGTSVNEIFRGTERTYDLYLSLLQILPELAEEERKYYVDLQPRFIPKDEPVLSSLATNHFVIWLSTFSDFNDALKKRKISWQKDAELVTKVFFQLRNSPEYKKYVSVATHSVEAGCRILHLGIQTCCGCF
;
A
#
# COMPACT_ATOMS: atom_id res chain seq x y z
N MET A 1 -10.61 1.56 0.82
CA MET A 1 -11.73 2.09 0.00
C MET A 1 -12.57 3.04 0.83
N LEU A 2 -12.70 4.31 0.41
CA LEU A 2 -13.58 5.28 1.07
C LEU A 2 -15.04 4.94 0.76
N SER A 3 -15.57 3.90 1.41
CA SER A 3 -16.95 3.48 1.22
C SER A 3 -17.91 4.53 1.83
N ARG A 4 -19.14 4.61 1.31
CA ARG A 4 -20.20 5.49 1.87
C ARG A 4 -20.36 5.33 3.39
N ARG A 5 -20.05 4.14 3.92
CA ARG A 5 -20.01 3.86 5.37
C ARG A 5 -18.98 4.71 6.11
N HIS A 6 -17.75 4.87 5.58
CA HIS A 6 -16.71 5.69 6.21
C HIS A 6 -17.12 7.16 6.27
N LEU A 7 -17.70 7.70 5.19
CA LEU A 7 -18.27 9.05 5.19
C LEU A 7 -19.36 9.20 6.25
N ARG A 8 -20.30 8.25 6.32
CA ARG A 8 -21.38 8.29 7.33
C ARG A 8 -20.84 8.29 8.76
N ILE A 9 -19.85 7.42 9.05
CA ILE A 9 -19.21 7.36 10.36
C ILE A 9 -18.51 8.70 10.68
N ARG A 10 -17.80 9.28 9.73
CA ARG A 10 -17.11 10.58 9.92
C ARG A 10 -18.08 11.73 10.16
N VAL A 11 -19.17 11.79 9.40
CA VAL A 11 -20.23 12.80 9.62
C VAL A 11 -20.85 12.63 11.01
N MET A 12 -21.15 11.41 11.44
CA MET A 12 -21.67 11.17 12.79
C MET A 12 -20.67 11.53 13.90
N GLN A 13 -19.37 11.24 13.71
CA GLN A 13 -18.32 11.64 14.64
C GLN A 13 -18.23 13.16 14.76
N ALA A 14 -18.22 13.89 13.64
CA ALA A 14 -18.18 15.35 13.65
C ALA A 14 -19.43 15.96 14.28
N LEU A 15 -20.61 15.39 14.00
CA LEU A 15 -21.87 15.81 14.61
C LEU A 15 -21.85 15.60 16.13
N TYR A 16 -21.36 14.44 16.58
CA TYR A 16 -21.23 14.13 18.00
C TYR A 16 -20.27 15.12 18.72
N THR A 17 -19.10 15.37 18.14
CA THR A 17 -18.14 16.35 18.68
C THR A 17 -18.77 17.75 18.74
N TRP A 18 -19.52 18.16 17.71
CA TRP A 18 -20.23 19.44 17.69
C TRP A 18 -21.32 19.55 18.77
N TYR A 19 -22.06 18.48 19.03
CA TYR A 19 -23.05 18.46 20.11
C TYR A 19 -22.40 18.49 21.50
N GLN A 20 -21.20 17.92 21.65
CA GLN A 20 -20.47 17.87 22.92
C GLN A 20 -19.62 19.13 23.17
N SER A 21 -19.25 19.88 22.14
CA SER A 21 -18.49 21.13 22.27
C SER A 21 -19.35 22.26 22.84
N GLU A 22 -18.82 22.96 23.85
CA GLU A 22 -19.43 24.16 24.43
C GLU A 22 -19.48 25.31 23.42
N ASP A 23 -18.49 25.36 22.53
CA ASP A 23 -18.33 26.39 21.50
C ASP A 23 -18.87 25.87 20.15
N LYS A 24 -20.11 26.23 19.81
CA LYS A 24 -20.86 25.68 18.65
C LYS A 24 -20.48 26.33 17.32
N ASN A 25 -19.19 26.44 17.03
CA ASN A 25 -18.73 27.03 15.78
C ASN A 25 -18.90 26.03 14.62
N ILE A 26 -19.80 26.32 13.69
CA ILE A 26 -20.08 25.44 12.53
C ILE A 26 -18.85 25.36 11.62
N GLY A 27 -18.08 26.45 11.49
CA GLY A 27 -16.92 26.52 10.61
C GLY A 27 -15.81 25.54 11.02
N THR A 28 -15.59 25.37 12.32
CA THR A 28 -14.57 24.43 12.83
C THR A 28 -14.99 22.98 12.56
N SER A 29 -16.25 22.62 12.82
CA SER A 29 -16.77 21.27 12.56
C SER A 29 -16.74 20.88 11.09
N VAL A 30 -17.03 21.82 10.18
CA VAL A 30 -16.90 21.58 8.73
C VAL A 30 -15.45 21.30 8.34
N ASN A 31 -14.51 22.10 8.84
CA ASN A 31 -13.08 21.89 8.59
C ASN A 31 -12.57 20.54 9.13
N GLU A 32 -13.10 20.07 10.27
CA GLU A 32 -12.76 18.75 10.80
C GLU A 32 -13.19 17.60 9.89
N ILE A 33 -14.38 17.69 9.28
CA ILE A 33 -14.85 16.69 8.30
C ILE A 33 -13.93 16.65 7.08
N PHE A 34 -13.56 17.83 6.55
CA PHE A 34 -12.64 17.92 5.42
C PHE A 34 -11.26 17.34 5.77
N ARG A 35 -10.69 17.73 6.92
CA ARG A 35 -9.41 17.19 7.40
C ARG A 35 -9.44 15.67 7.58
N GLY A 36 -10.55 15.14 8.10
CA GLY A 36 -10.73 13.69 8.25
C GLY A 36 -10.80 12.96 6.90
N THR A 37 -11.41 13.59 5.91
CA THR A 37 -11.51 13.05 4.54
C THR A 37 -10.14 13.08 3.85
N GLU A 38 -9.42 14.19 3.96
CA GLU A 38 -8.05 14.33 3.44
C GLU A 38 -7.12 13.28 4.05
N ARG A 39 -7.16 13.09 5.37
CA ARG A 39 -6.35 12.08 6.05
C ARG A 39 -6.65 10.66 5.58
N THR A 40 -7.92 10.37 5.25
CA THR A 40 -8.29 9.06 4.71
C THR A 40 -7.77 8.87 3.28
N TYR A 41 -7.74 9.95 2.50
CA TYR A 41 -7.11 9.96 1.17
C TYR A 41 -5.59 9.77 1.25
N ASP A 42 -4.92 10.42 2.20
CA ASP A 42 -3.48 10.22 2.44
C ASP A 42 -3.17 8.76 2.78
N LEU A 43 -3.98 8.14 3.65
CA LEU A 43 -3.90 6.72 3.98
C LEU A 43 -4.12 5.80 2.78
N TYR A 44 -4.98 6.20 1.85
CA TYR A 44 -5.19 5.45 0.62
C TYR A 44 -3.97 5.52 -0.31
N LEU A 45 -3.38 6.71 -0.45
CA LEU A 45 -2.16 6.90 -1.22
C LEU A 45 -0.97 6.14 -0.62
N SER A 46 -0.81 6.16 0.71
CA SER A 46 0.25 5.40 1.37
C SER A 46 0.09 3.89 1.15
N LEU A 47 -1.16 3.39 1.20
CA LEU A 47 -1.45 1.99 0.91
C LEU A 47 -1.12 1.62 -0.54
N LEU A 48 -1.40 2.48 -1.52
CA LEU A 48 -1.02 2.22 -2.91
C LEU A 48 0.50 2.27 -3.09
N GLN A 49 1.19 3.19 -2.41
CA GLN A 49 2.63 3.35 -2.50
C GLN A 49 3.40 2.13 -1.98
N ILE A 50 2.81 1.30 -1.10
CA ILE A 50 3.51 0.12 -0.59
C ILE A 50 3.81 -0.92 -1.69
N LEU A 51 3.02 -0.95 -2.77
CA LEU A 51 3.18 -1.91 -3.84
C LEU A 51 4.49 -1.72 -4.63
N PRO A 52 4.84 -0.52 -5.13
CA PRO A 52 6.12 -0.29 -5.77
C PRO A 52 7.29 -0.39 -4.77
N GLU A 53 7.10 -0.03 -3.51
CA GLU A 53 8.14 -0.19 -2.48
C GLU A 53 8.47 -1.67 -2.23
N LEU A 54 7.46 -2.55 -2.18
CA LEU A 54 7.67 -4.01 -2.06
C LEU A 54 8.41 -4.58 -3.29
N ALA A 55 8.14 -4.06 -4.49
CA ALA A 55 8.85 -4.48 -5.70
C ALA A 55 10.31 -4.01 -5.70
N GLU A 56 10.61 -2.82 -5.18
CA GLU A 56 11.99 -2.35 -5.01
C GLU A 56 12.74 -3.14 -3.92
N GLU A 57 12.09 -3.50 -2.81
CA GLU A 57 12.66 -4.38 -1.79
C GLU A 57 12.97 -5.78 -2.35
N GLU A 58 12.08 -6.34 -3.19
CA GLU A 58 12.33 -7.59 -3.90
C GLU A 58 13.57 -7.48 -4.80
N ARG A 59 13.68 -6.38 -5.56
CA ARG A 59 14.83 -6.13 -6.43
C ARG A 59 16.13 -6.05 -5.64
N LYS A 60 16.16 -5.29 -4.53
CA LYS A 60 17.34 -5.20 -3.65
C LYS A 60 17.72 -6.58 -3.10
N TYR A 61 16.73 -7.35 -2.65
CA TYR A 61 16.95 -8.69 -2.14
C TYR A 61 17.64 -9.61 -3.16
N TYR A 62 17.21 -9.60 -4.42
CA TYR A 62 17.88 -10.39 -5.47
C TYR A 62 19.27 -9.87 -5.83
N VAL A 63 19.48 -8.54 -5.83
CA VAL A 63 20.81 -7.94 -6.05
C VAL A 63 21.78 -8.32 -4.93
N ASP A 64 21.34 -8.31 -3.67
CA ASP A 64 22.16 -8.71 -2.51
C ASP A 64 22.47 -10.22 -2.48
N LEU A 65 21.60 -11.04 -3.07
CA LEU A 65 21.80 -12.48 -3.23
C LEU A 65 22.79 -12.83 -4.36
N GLN A 66 22.83 -12.04 -5.45
CA GLN A 66 23.70 -12.31 -6.61
C GLN A 66 25.19 -12.53 -6.27
N PRO A 67 25.85 -11.75 -5.39
CA PRO A 67 27.25 -11.98 -5.05
C PRO A 67 27.48 -13.19 -4.13
N ARG A 68 26.42 -13.81 -3.57
CA ARG A 68 26.52 -14.89 -2.57
C ARG A 68 26.12 -16.27 -3.08
N PHE A 69 25.52 -16.40 -4.28
CA PHE A 69 24.98 -17.66 -4.78
C PHE A 69 25.61 -18.11 -6.11
N ILE A 70 26.33 -19.24 -6.05
CA ILE A 70 26.61 -20.12 -7.19
C ILE A 70 25.29 -20.84 -7.51
N PRO A 71 24.84 -20.90 -8.77
CA PRO A 71 23.43 -21.19 -9.09
C PRO A 71 23.08 -22.64 -8.79
N LYS A 72 22.23 -22.84 -7.78
CA LYS A 72 21.38 -24.03 -7.66
C LYS A 72 20.01 -23.63 -7.14
N ASP A 73 19.04 -24.07 -7.93
CA ASP A 73 17.63 -24.31 -7.64
C ASP A 73 16.64 -23.16 -7.86
N GLU A 74 15.81 -23.43 -8.89
CA GLU A 74 14.58 -22.79 -9.36
C GLU A 74 14.70 -21.45 -10.10
N PRO A 75 14.32 -21.40 -11.40
CA PRO A 75 14.23 -20.14 -12.11
C PRO A 75 13.08 -19.32 -11.51
N VAL A 76 13.41 -18.19 -10.89
CA VAL A 76 12.43 -17.15 -10.57
C VAL A 76 11.84 -16.70 -11.90
N LEU A 77 10.66 -17.21 -12.22
CA LEU A 77 10.03 -17.03 -13.53
C LEU A 77 9.30 -15.69 -13.62
N SER A 78 8.90 -15.15 -12.46
CA SER A 78 8.22 -13.86 -12.34
C SER A 78 8.52 -13.20 -11.00
N SER A 79 8.70 -11.87 -11.04
CA SER A 79 8.89 -11.03 -9.86
C SER A 79 7.72 -10.07 -9.71
N LEU A 80 7.45 -9.57 -8.49
CA LEU A 80 6.50 -8.47 -8.29
C LEU A 80 6.92 -7.23 -9.09
N ALA A 81 8.22 -7.01 -9.26
CA ALA A 81 8.76 -5.93 -10.09
C ALA A 81 8.35 -6.03 -11.58
N THR A 82 8.07 -7.23 -12.08
CA THR A 82 7.56 -7.44 -13.46
C THR A 82 6.06 -7.29 -13.61
N ASN A 83 5.31 -7.07 -12.52
CA ASN A 83 3.86 -6.98 -12.58
C ASN A 83 3.42 -5.70 -13.31
N HIS A 84 2.58 -5.85 -14.34
CA HIS A 84 2.09 -4.73 -15.16
C HIS A 84 1.39 -3.64 -14.32
N PHE A 85 0.65 -4.01 -13.28
CA PHE A 85 -0.02 -3.04 -12.41
C PHE A 85 0.98 -2.21 -11.60
N VAL A 86 2.05 -2.84 -11.09
CA VAL A 86 3.08 -2.15 -10.31
C VAL A 86 3.89 -1.20 -11.20
N ILE A 87 4.23 -1.64 -12.41
CA ILE A 87 4.92 -0.81 -13.41
C ILE A 87 4.03 0.37 -13.85
N TRP A 88 2.75 0.11 -14.09
CA TRP A 88 1.80 1.16 -14.45
C TRP A 88 1.67 2.20 -13.33
N LEU A 89 1.53 1.74 -12.08
CA LEU A 89 1.41 2.61 -10.91
C LEU A 89 2.67 3.47 -10.70
N SER A 90 3.87 2.89 -10.89
CA SER A 90 5.13 3.63 -10.73
C SER A 90 5.36 4.65 -11.86
N THR A 91 4.87 4.36 -13.07
CA THR A 91 4.99 5.25 -14.24
C THR A 91 3.94 6.37 -14.23
N PHE A 92 2.84 6.20 -13.52
CA PHE A 92 1.73 7.15 -13.51
C PHE A 92 2.11 8.48 -12.84
N SER A 93 2.16 9.57 -13.61
CA SER A 93 2.64 10.89 -13.18
C SER A 93 1.79 11.49 -12.07
N ASP A 94 0.46 11.45 -12.21
CA ASP A 94 -0.45 12.12 -11.28
C ASP A 94 -0.38 11.50 -9.87
N PHE A 95 -0.12 10.19 -9.79
CA PHE A 95 0.11 9.52 -8.52
C PHE A 95 1.41 9.97 -7.87
N ASN A 96 2.50 10.02 -8.63
CA ASN A 96 3.78 10.50 -8.12
C ASN A 96 3.70 11.98 -7.68
N ASP A 97 2.96 12.81 -8.40
CA ASP A 97 2.73 14.21 -8.03
C ASP A 97 1.85 14.34 -6.78
N ALA A 98 0.83 13.49 -6.64
CA ALA A 98 0.01 13.42 -5.43
C ALA A 98 0.83 13.00 -4.19
N LEU A 99 1.74 12.03 -4.34
CA LEU A 99 2.66 11.60 -3.27
C LEU A 99 3.60 12.73 -2.86
N LYS A 100 4.21 13.43 -3.82
CA LYS A 100 5.11 14.58 -3.55
C LYS A 100 4.38 15.72 -2.86
N LYS A 101 3.18 16.08 -3.36
CA LYS A 101 2.36 17.17 -2.80
C LYS A 101 2.00 16.93 -1.34
N ARG A 102 1.70 15.67 -0.99
CA ARG A 102 1.27 15.26 0.36
C ARG A 102 2.42 14.73 1.23
N LYS A 103 3.65 14.69 0.69
CA LYS A 103 4.87 14.22 1.36
C LYS A 103 4.73 12.80 1.94
N ILE A 104 4.05 11.92 1.21
CA ILE A 104 3.82 10.53 1.61
C ILE A 104 5.03 9.71 1.14
N SER A 105 5.69 9.04 2.09
CA SER A 105 6.89 8.24 1.85
C SER A 105 7.05 7.18 2.91
N TRP A 106 7.41 5.96 2.51
CA TRP A 106 7.72 4.85 3.40
C TRP A 106 9.18 4.81 3.85
N GLN A 107 10.02 5.78 3.44
CA GLN A 107 11.45 5.81 3.80
C GLN A 107 11.72 5.79 5.31
N LYS A 108 10.86 6.45 6.11
CA LYS A 108 10.99 6.46 7.58
C LYS A 108 10.67 5.11 8.21
N ASP A 109 9.82 4.35 7.54
CA ASP A 109 9.25 3.08 7.98
C ASP A 109 9.74 1.92 7.09
N ALA A 110 10.92 2.06 6.49
CA ALA A 110 11.46 1.08 5.54
C ALA A 110 11.57 -0.32 6.17
N GLU A 111 11.90 -0.41 7.46
CA GLU A 111 11.92 -1.68 8.19
C GLU A 111 10.56 -2.40 8.20
N LEU A 112 9.45 -1.65 8.24
CA LEU A 112 8.11 -2.22 8.16
C LEU A 112 7.85 -2.80 6.78
N VAL A 113 8.26 -2.10 5.71
CA VAL A 113 8.16 -2.59 4.33
C VAL A 113 8.96 -3.89 4.16
N THR A 114 10.20 -3.93 4.66
CA THR A 114 11.04 -5.12 4.61
C THR A 114 10.40 -6.29 5.39
N LYS A 115 9.84 -6.06 6.58
CA LYS A 115 9.12 -7.10 7.35
C LYS A 115 7.91 -7.64 6.59
N VAL A 116 7.09 -6.75 6.02
CA VAL A 116 5.93 -7.13 5.21
C VAL A 116 6.37 -7.93 3.99
N PHE A 117 7.46 -7.54 3.32
CA PHE A 117 8.02 -8.28 2.19
C PHE A 117 8.40 -9.71 2.59
N PHE A 118 9.12 -9.90 3.71
CA PHE A 118 9.47 -11.23 4.17
C PHE A 118 8.25 -12.07 4.58
N GLN A 119 7.25 -11.46 5.22
CA GLN A 119 5.99 -12.14 5.54
C GLN A 119 5.25 -12.58 4.27
N LEU A 120 5.15 -11.69 3.27
CA LEU A 120 4.54 -11.97 1.99
C LEU A 120 5.27 -13.12 1.29
N ARG A 121 6.60 -13.11 1.28
CA ARG A 121 7.41 -14.16 0.65
C ARG A 121 7.26 -15.52 1.32
N ASN A 122 7.09 -15.54 2.64
CA ASN A 122 6.86 -16.78 3.39
C ASN A 122 5.45 -17.35 3.15
N SER A 123 4.52 -16.56 2.62
CA SER A 123 3.16 -17.02 2.30
C SER A 123 3.19 -18.06 1.17
N PRO A 124 2.36 -19.13 1.26
CA PRO A 124 2.26 -20.15 0.21
C PRO A 124 1.68 -19.57 -1.09
N GLU A 125 0.90 -18.50 -1.03
CA GLU A 125 0.35 -17.79 -2.19
C GLU A 125 1.45 -17.12 -3.02
N TYR A 126 2.44 -16.51 -2.37
CA TYR A 126 3.56 -15.88 -3.06
C TYR A 126 4.45 -16.90 -3.77
N LYS A 127 4.73 -18.03 -3.12
CA LYS A 127 5.53 -19.11 -3.73
C LYS A 127 4.85 -19.69 -4.97
N LYS A 128 3.51 -19.81 -4.94
CA LYS A 128 2.71 -20.23 -6.10
C LYS A 128 2.69 -19.18 -7.22
N TYR A 129 2.87 -17.91 -6.89
CA TYR A 129 2.93 -16.85 -7.89
C TYR A 129 4.26 -16.83 -8.62
N VAL A 130 5.37 -16.88 -7.88
CA VAL A 130 6.71 -16.83 -8.46
C VAL A 130 6.97 -17.99 -9.43
N SER A 131 6.34 -19.15 -9.21
CA SER A 131 6.48 -20.34 -10.07
C SER A 131 5.69 -20.30 -11.38
N VAL A 132 4.84 -19.30 -11.61
CA VAL A 132 4.02 -19.19 -12.83
C VAL A 132 4.63 -18.19 -13.82
N ALA A 133 4.71 -18.59 -15.10
CA ALA A 133 5.41 -17.85 -16.17
C ALA A 133 4.63 -16.67 -16.75
N THR A 134 3.31 -16.74 -16.74
CA THR A 134 2.41 -15.74 -17.34
C THR A 134 1.27 -15.46 -16.38
N HIS A 135 1.20 -14.21 -15.92
CA HIS A 135 0.20 -13.78 -14.96
C HIS A 135 -1.00 -13.15 -15.67
N SER A 136 -2.17 -13.74 -15.46
CA SER A 136 -3.44 -13.04 -15.64
C SER A 136 -3.50 -11.82 -14.71
N VAL A 137 -4.14 -10.74 -15.17
CA VAL A 137 -4.39 -9.53 -14.37
C VAL A 137 -5.06 -9.87 -13.03
N GLU A 138 -5.90 -10.91 -13.00
CA GLU A 138 -6.59 -11.38 -11.80
C GLU A 138 -5.64 -11.99 -10.76
N ALA A 139 -4.63 -12.75 -11.20
CA ALA A 139 -3.64 -13.36 -10.31
C ALA A 139 -2.75 -12.29 -9.66
N GLY A 140 -2.36 -11.28 -10.44
CA GLY A 140 -1.66 -10.10 -9.94
C GLY A 140 -2.49 -9.34 -8.89
N CYS A 141 -3.74 -9.03 -9.20
CA CYS A 141 -4.65 -8.36 -8.26
C CYS A 141 -4.82 -9.15 -6.95
N ARG A 142 -4.88 -10.48 -6.99
CA ARG A 142 -5.09 -11.32 -5.80
C ARG A 142 -3.95 -11.22 -4.80
N ILE A 143 -2.71 -11.09 -5.29
CA ILE A 143 -1.52 -11.01 -4.43
C ILE A 143 -1.32 -9.60 -3.90
N LEU A 144 -1.62 -8.60 -4.71
CA LEU A 144 -1.66 -7.22 -4.23
C LEU A 144 -2.72 -7.05 -3.14
N HIS A 145 -3.87 -7.72 -3.27
CA HIS A 145 -4.88 -7.77 -2.20
C HIS A 145 -4.37 -8.46 -0.93
N LEU A 146 -3.63 -9.57 -1.08
CA LEU A 146 -3.03 -10.28 0.07
C LEU A 146 -1.97 -9.40 0.76
N GLY A 147 -1.11 -8.73 0.00
CA GLY A 147 -0.11 -7.79 0.51
C GLY A 147 -0.75 -6.60 1.24
N ILE A 148 -1.85 -6.08 0.72
CA ILE A 148 -2.65 -5.04 1.39
C ILE A 148 -3.27 -5.57 2.69
N GLN A 149 -3.76 -6.82 2.71
CA GLN A 149 -4.32 -7.44 3.91
C GLN A 149 -3.28 -7.70 5.00
N THR A 150 -2.07 -8.15 4.64
CA THR A 150 -0.98 -8.35 5.60
C THR A 150 -0.52 -7.02 6.18
N CYS A 151 -0.49 -5.95 5.40
CA CYS A 151 -0.23 -4.59 5.92
C CYS A 151 -1.34 -4.09 6.85
N CYS A 152 -2.62 -4.31 6.52
CA CYS A 152 -3.74 -3.90 7.36
C CYS A 152 -3.89 -4.72 8.65
N GLY A 153 -3.37 -5.95 8.70
CA GLY A 153 -3.38 -6.79 9.90
C GLY A 153 -2.28 -6.45 10.92
N CYS A 154 -1.28 -5.64 10.53
CA CYS A 154 -0.22 -5.16 11.42
C CYS A 154 -0.49 -3.77 12.02
N PHE A 155 -1.61 -3.12 11.68
CA PHE A 155 -2.02 -1.80 12.16
C PHE A 155 -3.22 -1.86 13.11
#